data_AF-A0A2N5SUY2-F1
#
_entry.id   AF-A0A2N5SUY2-F1
#
_cell.length_a   1.000
_cell.length_b   1.000
_cell.length_c   1.000
_cell.angle_alpha   90.00
_cell.angle_beta   90.00
_cell.angle_gamma   90.00
#
_symmetry.space_group_name_H-M   'P 1'
#
loop_
_entity.id
_entity.type
_entity.pdbx_description
1 polymer ?
#
loop_
_entity_poly.entity_id
_entity_poly.type
_entity_poly.pdbx_seq_one_letter_code
_entity_poly.pdbx_strand_id
1 'polypeptide(L)'
;MPEPSSPRKSSDSPAGKLLRNAPIDLLGGIIVNSIISTKSISDFSPTSQPPNKNAMREKPALSVPITTLNFKNFVSKCGPIFAAQEAVEEIFGWHNPSKTMACACMWAWLSLNPVYFILLPNFALIWILLSTHTQRYPNGMGDDLGVDPASGKHVSDDPVEGSPDYVANLQNIQNMMGDVTAGIDFVKQNVLVYLDWSHPQYSLTILHAAVISSIGLALLGPLLPWRLVLLIGGEAMFILNHPWVQLSCNLLHQLIVTVITPSRSGIVEVW
;
A
#
# COMPACT_ATOMS: atom_id res chain seq x y z
N MET A 1 10.00 -57.96 26.12
CA MET A 1 10.72 -57.14 25.13
C MET A 1 9.74 -56.86 23.98
N PRO A 2 9.09 -55.68 23.93
CA PRO A 2 8.38 -55.24 22.73
C PRO A 2 9.24 -54.23 21.94
N GLU A 3 9.20 -54.36 20.62
CA GLU A 3 9.86 -53.51 19.62
C GLU A 3 9.36 -52.04 19.63
N PRO A 4 10.15 -51.08 19.12
CA PRO A 4 9.84 -49.66 19.15
C PRO A 4 8.93 -49.23 17.98
N SER A 5 7.94 -48.39 18.29
CA SER A 5 7.05 -47.75 17.33
C SER A 5 7.79 -46.75 16.44
N SER A 6 7.69 -46.94 15.12
CA SER A 6 8.19 -46.03 14.08
C SER A 6 7.39 -44.70 14.05
N PRO A 7 8.02 -43.54 13.78
CA PRO A 7 7.34 -42.25 13.80
C PRO A 7 6.50 -41.99 12.54
N ARG A 8 5.29 -41.48 12.75
CA ARG A 8 4.31 -41.08 11.75
C ARG A 8 4.87 -39.95 10.87
N LYS A 9 5.06 -40.23 9.57
CA LYS A 9 5.45 -39.27 8.54
C LYS A 9 4.36 -38.21 8.38
N SER A 10 4.68 -36.93 8.63
CA SER A 10 3.78 -35.81 8.38
C SER A 10 3.49 -35.70 6.88
N SER A 11 2.21 -35.74 6.52
CA SER A 11 1.74 -35.48 5.17
C SER A 11 1.90 -33.99 4.87
N ASP A 12 2.97 -33.63 4.15
CA ASP A 12 3.13 -32.29 3.59
C ASP A 12 1.97 -32.00 2.62
N SER A 13 1.11 -31.06 3.00
CA SER A 13 0.05 -30.56 2.13
C SER A 13 0.64 -29.89 0.88
N PRO A 14 0.13 -30.18 -0.34
CA PRO A 14 0.64 -29.61 -1.58
C PRO A 14 0.62 -28.06 -1.61
N ALA A 15 -0.26 -27.42 -0.85
CA ALA A 15 -0.30 -25.97 -0.68
C ALA A 15 0.98 -25.40 -0.02
N GLY A 16 1.58 -26.13 0.92
CA GLY A 16 2.84 -25.74 1.57
C GLY A 16 4.08 -25.94 0.70
N LYS A 17 3.97 -26.70 -0.40
CA LYS A 17 5.03 -26.84 -1.41
C LYS A 17 4.95 -25.76 -2.48
N LEU A 18 3.75 -25.32 -2.84
CA LEU A 18 3.54 -24.20 -3.79
C LEU A 18 4.03 -22.86 -3.22
N LEU A 19 3.79 -22.58 -1.95
CA LEU A 19 4.29 -21.36 -1.29
C LEU A 19 5.81 -21.34 -1.08
N ARG A 20 6.45 -22.52 -1.01
CA ARG A 20 7.90 -22.63 -0.77
C ARG A 20 8.74 -22.30 -2.02
N ASN A 21 8.15 -22.45 -3.21
CA ASN A 21 8.87 -22.33 -4.49
C ASN A 21 8.52 -21.06 -5.29
N ALA A 22 7.41 -20.37 -4.96
CA ALA A 22 6.99 -19.14 -5.60
C ALA A 22 8.06 -18.01 -5.67
N PRO A 23 8.90 -17.76 -4.63
CA PRO A 23 9.91 -16.71 -4.73
C PRO A 23 11.08 -17.07 -5.67
N ILE A 24 11.33 -18.37 -5.88
CA ILE A 24 12.42 -18.86 -6.73
C ILE A 24 12.00 -18.84 -8.20
N ASP A 25 10.73 -19.11 -8.52
CA ASP A 25 10.21 -19.05 -9.89
C ASP A 25 10.12 -17.61 -10.43
N LEU A 26 9.83 -16.62 -9.57
CA LEU A 26 9.82 -15.21 -9.96
C LEU A 26 11.23 -14.73 -10.33
N LEU A 27 12.23 -15.08 -9.52
CA LEU A 27 13.64 -14.76 -9.81
C LEU A 27 14.18 -15.58 -10.98
N GLY A 28 13.80 -16.86 -11.08
CA GLY A 28 14.16 -17.74 -12.19
C GLY A 28 13.61 -17.23 -13.53
N GLY A 29 12.36 -16.78 -13.58
CA GLY A 29 11.74 -16.19 -14.76
C GLY A 29 12.39 -14.88 -15.19
N ILE A 30 12.77 -14.02 -14.23
CA ILE A 30 13.49 -12.77 -14.50
C ILE A 30 14.90 -13.05 -15.07
N ILE A 31 15.62 -14.03 -14.52
CA ILE A 31 16.95 -14.43 -15.01
C ILE A 31 16.85 -15.01 -16.43
N VAL A 32 15.92 -15.94 -16.67
CA VAL A 32 15.74 -16.56 -17.99
C VAL A 32 15.37 -15.52 -19.07
N ASN A 33 14.47 -14.58 -18.78
CA ASN A 33 14.10 -13.55 -19.75
C ASN A 33 15.26 -12.57 -20.06
N SER A 34 16.14 -12.28 -19.09
CA SER A 34 17.28 -11.40 -19.34
C SER A 34 18.40 -12.01 -20.17
N ILE A 35 18.55 -13.33 -20.11
CA ILE A 35 19.48 -14.07 -20.96
C ILE A 35 18.97 -14.07 -22.40
N ILE A 36 17.65 -14.08 -22.62
CA ILE A 36 17.05 -14.05 -23.95
C ILE A 36 17.14 -12.64 -24.56
N SER A 37 16.87 -11.58 -23.79
CA SER A 37 16.95 -10.18 -24.30
C SER A 37 18.37 -9.70 -24.59
N THR A 38 19.40 -10.20 -23.88
CA THR A 38 20.79 -9.84 -24.19
C THR A 38 21.29 -10.49 -25.49
N LYS A 39 20.74 -11.65 -25.87
CA LYS A 39 21.10 -12.35 -27.11
C LYS A 39 20.45 -11.73 -28.37
N SER A 40 19.31 -11.06 -28.25
CA SER A 40 18.63 -10.44 -29.39
C SER A 40 19.18 -9.06 -29.79
N ILE A 41 20.04 -8.44 -28.97
CA ILE A 41 20.59 -7.09 -29.22
C ILE A 41 21.95 -7.15 -29.94
N SER A 42 22.65 -8.29 -29.91
CA SER A 42 23.99 -8.44 -30.47
C SER A 42 24.06 -8.68 -31.99
N ASP A 43 22.93 -8.84 -32.68
CA ASP A 43 22.92 -9.26 -34.11
C ASP A 43 22.73 -8.12 -35.13
N PHE A 44 22.82 -6.85 -34.73
CA PHE A 44 22.83 -5.72 -35.69
C PHE A 44 24.05 -4.81 -35.48
N SER A 45 24.94 -4.78 -36.47
CA SER A 45 26.09 -3.87 -36.59
C SER A 45 26.25 -3.50 -38.07
N PRO A 46 26.95 -2.42 -38.48
CA PRO A 46 26.97 -1.05 -37.96
C PRO A 46 26.60 -0.04 -39.07
N THR A 47 26.12 1.17 -38.75
CA THR A 47 26.24 2.32 -39.67
C THR A 47 26.48 3.60 -38.89
N SER A 48 27.53 4.29 -39.32
CA SER A 48 28.15 5.50 -38.80
C SER A 48 27.21 6.71 -38.71
N GLN A 49 27.06 7.30 -37.51
CA GLN A 49 26.64 8.69 -37.33
C GLN A 49 27.47 9.38 -36.22
N PRO A 50 27.80 10.69 -36.38
CA PRO A 50 28.68 11.43 -35.47
C PRO A 50 28.01 11.71 -34.11
N PRO A 51 28.78 12.00 -33.05
CA PRO A 51 28.28 11.98 -31.68
C PRO A 51 27.36 13.17 -31.44
N ASN A 52 26.07 12.89 -31.33
CA ASN A 52 25.10 13.86 -30.84
C ASN A 52 25.34 14.05 -29.34
N LYS A 53 25.83 15.23 -28.94
CA LYS A 53 26.16 15.60 -27.54
C LYS A 53 24.95 15.65 -26.59
N ASN A 54 23.76 15.29 -27.08
CA ASN A 54 22.53 15.15 -26.32
C ASN A 54 22.05 13.69 -26.27
N ALA A 55 22.97 12.73 -26.24
CA ALA A 55 22.66 11.37 -25.83
C ALA A 55 22.13 11.42 -24.40
N MET A 56 20.82 11.55 -24.30
CA MET A 56 19.95 11.34 -23.16
C MET A 56 20.63 10.41 -22.16
N ARG A 57 21.30 10.99 -21.15
CA ARG A 57 21.96 10.36 -20.00
C ARG A 57 21.70 8.85 -20.00
N GLU A 58 22.52 8.09 -20.73
CA GLU A 58 22.23 6.69 -21.08
C GLU A 58 21.98 5.93 -19.78
N LYS A 59 20.70 5.75 -19.44
CA LYS A 59 20.32 4.94 -18.30
C LYS A 59 20.82 3.55 -18.67
N PRO A 60 21.69 2.93 -17.85
CA PRO A 60 22.29 1.66 -18.19
C PRO A 60 21.17 0.67 -18.55
N ALA A 61 21.40 -0.12 -19.59
CA ALA A 61 20.45 -1.14 -20.02
C ALA A 61 20.00 -1.99 -18.82
N LEU A 62 18.72 -2.36 -18.81
CA LEU A 62 18.11 -3.10 -17.71
C LEU A 62 18.92 -4.37 -17.44
N SER A 63 19.73 -4.34 -16.37
CA SER A 63 20.55 -5.47 -15.96
C SER A 63 19.83 -6.22 -14.87
N VAL A 64 19.57 -7.50 -15.13
CA VAL A 64 18.91 -8.35 -14.13
C VAL A 64 19.69 -8.52 -12.85
N PRO A 65 21.04 -8.67 -12.86
CA PRO A 65 21.80 -8.73 -11.61
C PRO A 65 21.58 -7.50 -10.71
N ILE A 66 21.53 -6.30 -11.29
CA ILE A 66 21.30 -5.05 -10.55
C ILE A 66 19.85 -4.96 -10.08
N THR A 67 18.90 -5.38 -10.92
CA THR A 67 17.47 -5.42 -10.54
C THR A 67 17.23 -6.36 -9.37
N THR A 68 17.86 -7.55 -9.37
CA THR A 68 17.79 -8.51 -8.27
C THR A 68 18.40 -7.95 -6.99
N LEU A 69 19.57 -7.32 -7.07
CA LEU A 69 20.21 -6.69 -5.91
C LEU A 69 19.35 -5.55 -5.33
N ASN A 70 18.79 -4.71 -6.19
CA ASN A 70 17.89 -3.63 -5.79
C ASN A 70 16.59 -4.17 -5.19
N PHE A 71 16.03 -5.24 -5.74
CA PHE A 71 14.84 -5.89 -5.19
C PHE A 71 15.12 -6.49 -3.82
N LYS A 72 16.23 -7.18 -3.63
CA LYS A 72 16.65 -7.70 -2.32
C LYS A 72 16.76 -6.58 -1.27
N ASN A 73 17.43 -5.47 -1.62
CA ASN A 73 17.56 -4.31 -0.74
C ASN A 73 16.22 -3.62 -0.47
N PHE A 74 15.28 -3.67 -1.42
CA PHE A 74 13.93 -3.15 -1.24
C PHE A 74 13.14 -4.02 -0.26
N VAL A 75 13.12 -5.34 -0.47
CA VAL A 75 12.42 -6.31 0.38
C VAL A 75 12.90 -6.21 1.84
N SER A 76 14.20 -6.06 2.05
CA SER A 76 14.77 -5.93 3.41
C SER A 76 14.39 -4.61 4.11
N LYS A 77 13.91 -3.60 3.38
CA LYS A 77 13.53 -2.30 3.95
C LYS A 77 12.02 -2.06 4.00
N CYS A 78 11.22 -2.96 3.43
CA CYS A 78 9.77 -2.77 3.36
C CYS A 78 8.99 -3.17 4.63
N GLY A 79 9.63 -3.79 5.63
CA GLY A 79 8.94 -4.20 6.86
C GLY A 79 8.09 -3.08 7.49
N PRO A 80 8.63 -1.86 7.71
CA PRO A 80 7.88 -0.76 8.29
C PRO A 80 6.67 -0.30 7.46
N ILE A 81 6.73 -0.37 6.12
CA ILE A 81 5.61 0.07 5.28
C ILE A 81 4.44 -0.92 5.36
N PHE A 82 4.73 -2.22 5.46
CA PHE A 82 3.70 -3.24 5.65
C PHE A 82 3.08 -3.17 7.05
N ALA A 83 3.89 -2.94 8.09
CA ALA A 83 3.36 -2.71 9.43
C ALA A 83 2.42 -1.49 9.49
N ALA A 84 2.72 -0.42 8.73
CA ALA A 84 1.85 0.75 8.64
C ALA A 84 0.54 0.42 7.89
N GLN A 85 0.60 -0.33 6.79
CA GLN A 85 -0.59 -0.78 6.06
C GLN A 85 -1.48 -1.66 6.95
N GLU A 86 -0.90 -2.64 7.63
CA GLU A 86 -1.62 -3.53 8.56
C GLU A 86 -2.24 -2.73 9.71
N ALA A 87 -1.55 -1.73 10.26
CA ALA A 87 -2.10 -0.88 11.31
C ALA A 87 -3.30 -0.04 10.82
N VAL A 88 -3.25 0.44 9.57
CA VAL A 88 -4.36 1.17 8.95
C VAL A 88 -5.56 0.24 8.73
N GLU A 89 -5.32 -0.96 8.21
CA GLU A 89 -6.34 -2.00 8.03
C GLU A 89 -6.93 -2.45 9.39
N GLU A 90 -6.10 -2.56 10.42
CA GLU A 90 -6.50 -2.89 11.79
C GLU A 90 -7.49 -1.84 12.33
N ILE A 91 -7.17 -0.55 12.14
CA ILE A 91 -7.99 0.57 12.58
C ILE A 91 -9.34 0.59 11.85
N PHE A 92 -9.32 0.57 10.51
CA PHE A 92 -10.55 0.67 9.70
C PHE A 92 -11.39 -0.60 9.74
N GLY A 93 -10.75 -1.77 9.86
CA GLY A 93 -11.43 -3.05 10.03
C GLY A 93 -11.95 -3.31 11.45
N TRP A 94 -11.75 -2.37 12.38
CA TRP A 94 -12.17 -2.51 13.79
C TRP A 94 -11.63 -3.77 14.49
N HIS A 95 -10.46 -4.27 14.08
CA HIS A 95 -9.85 -5.47 14.65
C HIS A 95 -9.52 -5.30 16.13
N ASN A 96 -8.97 -4.13 16.50
CA ASN A 96 -8.71 -3.75 17.88
C ASN A 96 -9.52 -2.50 18.26
N PRO A 97 -10.70 -2.67 18.88
CA PRO A 97 -11.65 -1.57 19.07
C PRO A 97 -11.11 -0.45 19.96
N SER A 98 -10.21 -0.75 20.89
CA SER A 98 -9.57 0.25 21.75
C SER A 98 -8.67 1.20 20.95
N LYS A 99 -7.84 0.68 20.05
CA LYS A 99 -6.98 1.49 19.18
C LYS A 99 -7.82 2.29 18.18
N THR A 100 -8.83 1.67 17.58
CA THR A 100 -9.75 2.37 16.66
C THR A 100 -10.48 3.50 17.37
N MET A 101 -11.00 3.27 18.57
CA MET A 101 -11.67 4.31 19.36
C MET A 101 -10.72 5.45 19.75
N ALA A 102 -9.48 5.13 20.13
CA ALA A 102 -8.47 6.16 20.39
C ALA A 102 -8.15 6.98 19.13
N CYS A 103 -8.08 6.34 17.97
CA CYS A 103 -7.88 7.01 16.68
C CYS A 103 -9.07 7.91 16.31
N ALA A 104 -10.31 7.43 16.48
CA ALA A 104 -11.52 8.21 16.27
C ALA A 104 -11.56 9.44 17.20
N CYS A 105 -11.33 9.25 18.51
CA CYS A 105 -11.22 10.36 19.46
C CYS A 105 -10.11 11.37 19.08
N MET A 106 -8.97 10.89 18.61
CA MET A 106 -7.88 11.75 18.13
C MET A 106 -8.31 12.54 16.89
N TRP A 107 -9.03 11.91 15.97
CA TRP A 107 -9.62 12.58 14.81
C TRP A 107 -10.66 13.63 15.22
N ALA A 108 -11.55 13.32 16.17
CA ALA A 108 -12.51 14.27 16.73
C ALA A 108 -11.82 15.51 17.31
N TRP A 109 -10.75 15.31 18.08
CA TRP A 109 -9.96 16.41 18.62
C TRP A 109 -9.35 17.28 17.51
N LEU A 110 -8.76 16.64 16.49
CA LEU A 110 -8.07 17.32 15.40
C LEU A 110 -9.04 18.12 14.51
N SER A 111 -10.22 17.57 14.23
CA SER A 111 -11.27 18.20 13.42
C SER A 111 -11.91 19.42 14.08
N LEU A 112 -12.00 19.46 15.41
CA LEU A 112 -12.52 20.62 16.15
C LEU A 112 -11.64 21.87 16.02
N ASN A 113 -10.35 21.70 15.70
CA ASN A 113 -9.38 22.78 15.56
C ASN A 113 -8.49 22.56 14.32
N PRO A 114 -8.95 22.96 13.11
CA PRO A 114 -8.28 22.62 11.86
C PRO A 114 -6.87 23.20 11.72
N VAL A 115 -6.50 24.20 12.52
CA VAL A 115 -5.14 24.75 12.60
C VAL A 115 -4.10 23.66 12.91
N TYR A 116 -4.48 22.62 13.65
CA TYR A 116 -3.55 21.52 13.96
C TYR A 116 -3.13 20.70 12.74
N PHE A 117 -3.94 20.61 11.68
CA PHE A 117 -3.52 19.96 10.43
C PHE A 117 -2.34 20.68 9.77
N ILE A 118 -2.26 22.01 9.91
CA ILE A 118 -1.15 22.83 9.41
C ILE A 118 0.09 22.64 10.30
N LEU A 119 -0.11 22.42 11.60
CA LEU A 119 0.98 22.28 12.57
C LEU A 119 1.58 20.86 12.60
N LEU A 120 0.79 19.84 12.30
CA LEU A 120 1.17 18.42 12.29
C LEU A 120 2.46 18.12 11.49
N PRO A 121 2.64 18.58 10.24
CA PRO A 121 3.89 18.34 9.51
C PRO A 121 5.11 18.98 10.20
N ASN A 122 4.94 20.11 10.90
CA ASN A 122 6.03 20.75 11.64
C ASN A 122 6.43 19.92 12.87
N PHE A 123 5.45 19.42 13.64
CA PHE A 123 5.73 18.53 14.77
C PHE A 123 6.37 17.21 14.31
N ALA A 124 5.93 16.65 13.18
CA ALA A 124 6.54 15.45 12.62
C ALA A 124 8.01 15.69 12.25
N LEU A 125 8.34 16.82 11.62
CA LEU A 125 9.73 17.20 11.33
C LEU A 125 10.56 17.35 12.62
N ILE A 126 10.04 18.02 13.63
CA ILE A 126 10.73 18.17 14.93
C ILE A 126 10.96 16.80 15.57
N TRP A 127 9.95 15.93 15.58
CA TRP A 127 10.05 14.58 16.11
C TRP A 127 11.12 13.75 15.37
N ILE A 128 11.13 13.80 14.04
CA ILE A 128 12.13 13.10 13.21
C ILE A 128 13.53 13.62 13.52
N LEU A 129 13.72 14.94 13.57
CA LEU A 129 15.02 15.55 13.89
C LEU A 129 15.49 15.16 15.31
N LEU A 130 14.59 15.16 16.29
CA LEU A 130 14.93 14.76 17.65
C LEU A 130 15.27 13.27 17.75
N SER A 131 14.48 12.41 17.10
CA SER A 131 14.71 10.96 17.08
C SER A 131 16.02 10.60 16.36
N THR A 132 16.30 11.22 15.23
CA THR A 132 17.56 11.02 14.51
C THR A 132 18.75 11.57 15.29
N HIS A 133 18.58 12.69 16.00
CA HIS A 133 19.62 13.23 16.87
C HIS A 133 19.93 12.30 18.04
N THR A 134 18.93 11.76 18.74
CA THR A 134 19.16 10.85 19.89
C THR A 134 19.80 9.53 19.45
N GLN A 135 19.45 9.02 18.27
CA GLN A 135 20.10 7.84 17.69
C GLN A 135 21.56 8.11 17.30
N ARG A 136 21.85 9.33 16.80
CA ARG A 136 23.20 9.73 16.39
C ARG A 136 24.11 10.07 17.58
N TYR A 137 23.55 10.65 18.63
CA TYR A 137 24.27 11.14 19.82
C TYR A 137 23.64 10.63 21.13
N PRO A 138 23.70 9.31 21.41
CA PRO A 138 23.06 8.73 22.60
C PRO A 138 23.66 9.22 23.93
N ASN A 139 24.92 9.68 23.94
CA ASN A 139 25.65 10.13 25.14
C ASN A 139 25.89 11.65 25.19
N GLY A 140 25.29 12.43 24.26
CA GLY A 140 25.52 13.87 24.12
C GLY A 140 26.71 14.22 23.21
N MET A 141 26.76 15.48 22.77
CA MET A 141 27.74 16.01 21.80
C MET A 141 29.15 16.26 22.41
N GLY A 142 29.33 16.00 23.71
CA GLY A 142 30.39 16.59 24.53
C GLY A 142 31.82 16.13 24.27
N ASP A 143 32.02 14.92 23.75
CA ASP A 143 33.34 14.28 23.82
C ASP A 143 33.99 14.01 22.44
N ASP A 144 33.27 14.19 21.33
CA ASP A 144 33.64 13.69 20.00
C ASP A 144 33.70 14.79 18.91
N LEU A 145 34.26 15.97 19.21
CA LEU A 145 34.56 16.99 18.18
C LEU A 145 35.69 16.57 17.20
N GLY A 146 36.17 15.34 17.26
CA GLY A 146 37.27 14.83 16.45
C GLY A 146 37.04 13.50 15.71
N VAL A 147 35.84 12.91 15.77
CA VAL A 147 35.62 11.58 15.17
C VAL A 147 34.78 11.65 13.89
N ASP A 148 35.36 11.04 12.86
CA ASP A 148 34.91 10.93 11.47
C ASP A 148 33.37 10.85 11.29
N PRO A 149 32.75 11.69 10.42
CA PRO A 149 31.30 11.71 10.21
C PRO A 149 30.71 10.41 9.65
N ALA A 150 31.54 9.43 9.26
CA ALA A 150 31.11 8.18 8.65
C ALA A 150 30.58 7.11 9.63
N SER A 151 30.74 7.26 10.96
CA SER A 151 30.29 6.24 11.92
C SER A 151 28.80 6.37 12.25
N GLY A 152 27.94 6.29 11.23
CA GLY A 152 26.50 6.14 11.39
C GLY A 152 26.16 4.67 11.49
N LYS A 153 26.06 4.16 12.72
CA LYS A 153 25.42 2.86 12.93
C LYS A 153 23.96 3.00 12.51
N HIS A 154 23.66 2.63 11.27
CA HIS A 154 22.31 2.52 10.74
C HIS A 154 21.65 1.35 11.46
N VAL A 155 21.06 1.58 12.65
CA VAL A 155 20.33 0.55 13.39
C VAL A 155 18.93 0.46 12.79
N SER A 156 18.87 -0.11 11.60
CA SER A 156 17.71 -0.87 11.16
C SER A 156 18.28 -2.27 10.98
N ASP A 157 17.96 -3.18 11.89
CA ASP A 157 18.25 -4.60 11.68
C ASP A 157 17.33 -5.05 10.53
N ASP A 158 17.73 -4.70 9.31
CA ASP A 158 17.03 -5.11 8.10
C ASP A 158 17.00 -6.64 8.10
N PRO A 159 15.85 -7.28 7.80
CA PRO A 159 15.73 -8.73 7.81
C PRO A 159 16.80 -9.38 6.94
N VAL A 160 17.49 -10.38 7.52
CA VAL A 160 18.50 -11.16 6.81
C VAL A 160 17.82 -11.94 5.67
N GLU A 161 18.47 -12.04 4.52
CA GLU A 161 17.95 -12.82 3.39
C GLU A 161 17.64 -14.27 3.81
N GLY A 162 16.42 -14.71 3.50
CA GLY A 162 15.93 -16.04 3.87
C GLY A 162 15.43 -16.17 5.32
N SER A 163 15.49 -15.11 6.12
CA SER A 163 14.82 -15.05 7.42
C SER A 163 13.29 -15.11 7.26
N PRO A 164 12.54 -15.54 8.30
CA PRO A 164 11.09 -15.51 8.28
C PRO A 164 10.51 -14.12 7.93
N ASP A 165 11.07 -13.06 8.49
CA ASP A 165 10.62 -11.68 8.24
C ASP A 165 10.90 -11.23 6.80
N TYR A 166 12.03 -11.65 6.23
CA TYR A 166 12.34 -11.41 4.82
C TYR A 166 11.35 -12.12 3.89
N VAL A 167 10.97 -13.36 4.22
CA VAL A 167 9.97 -14.13 3.44
C VAL A 167 8.57 -13.54 3.61
N ALA A 168 8.22 -13.06 4.80
CA ALA A 168 6.96 -12.35 5.04
C ALA A 168 6.89 -11.06 4.19
N ASN A 169 7.97 -10.28 4.12
CA ASN A 169 8.04 -9.11 3.24
C ASN A 169 7.88 -9.48 1.77
N LEU A 170 8.45 -10.61 1.30
CA LEU A 170 8.24 -11.08 -0.07
C LEU A 170 6.76 -11.39 -0.35
N GLN A 171 6.08 -12.07 0.58
CA GLN A 171 4.67 -12.39 0.44
C GLN A 171 3.80 -11.12 0.44
N ASN A 172 4.09 -10.17 1.32
CA ASN A 172 3.37 -8.90 1.39
C ASN A 172 3.54 -8.08 0.10
N ILE A 173 4.73 -8.06 -0.49
CA ILE A 173 4.96 -7.45 -1.81
C ILE A 173 4.12 -8.12 -2.89
N GLN A 174 4.03 -9.45 -2.89
CA GLN A 174 3.24 -10.18 -3.89
C GLN A 174 1.76 -9.82 -3.82
N ASN A 175 1.19 -9.79 -2.61
CA ASN A 175 -0.21 -9.41 -2.42
C ASN A 175 -0.44 -7.95 -2.82
N MET A 176 0.41 -7.04 -2.33
CA MET A 176 0.32 -5.60 -2.62
C MET A 176 0.41 -5.31 -4.12
N MET A 177 1.22 -6.05 -4.88
CA MET A 177 1.34 -5.87 -6.33
C MET A 177 0.00 -6.10 -7.06
N GLY A 178 -0.75 -7.12 -6.63
CA GLY A 178 -2.10 -7.39 -7.14
C GLY A 178 -3.07 -6.28 -6.76
N ASP A 179 -3.10 -5.91 -5.48
CA ASP A 179 -4.04 -4.92 -4.94
C ASP A 179 -3.83 -3.53 -5.54
N VAL A 180 -2.57 -3.10 -5.65
CA VAL A 180 -2.22 -1.81 -6.27
C VAL A 180 -2.61 -1.78 -7.74
N THR A 181 -2.36 -2.87 -8.48
CA THR A 181 -2.73 -2.95 -9.90
C THR A 181 -4.25 -2.91 -10.08
N ALA A 182 -4.99 -3.69 -9.28
CA ALA A 182 -6.45 -3.67 -9.28
C ALA A 182 -7.00 -2.28 -8.92
N GLY A 183 -6.40 -1.61 -7.93
CA GLY A 183 -6.75 -0.23 -7.57
C GLY A 183 -6.50 0.76 -8.71
N ILE A 184 -5.36 0.65 -9.40
CA ILE A 184 -5.06 1.48 -10.58
C ILE A 184 -6.08 1.24 -11.69
N ASP A 185 -6.40 -0.01 -11.99
CA ASP A 185 -7.36 -0.35 -13.04
C ASP A 185 -8.78 0.11 -12.68
N PHE A 186 -9.17 -0.01 -11.41
CA PHE A 186 -10.42 0.54 -10.90
C PHE A 186 -10.49 2.05 -11.08
N VAL A 187 -9.45 2.80 -10.67
CA VAL A 187 -9.40 4.25 -10.83
C VAL A 187 -9.40 4.65 -12.29
N LYS A 188 -8.69 3.91 -13.16
CA LYS A 188 -8.69 4.15 -14.60
C LYS A 188 -10.08 4.03 -15.20
N GLN A 189 -10.77 2.93 -14.90
CA GLN A 189 -12.08 2.63 -15.49
C GLN A 189 -13.20 3.51 -14.93
N ASN A 190 -13.15 3.85 -13.64
CA ASN A 190 -14.25 4.56 -12.98
C ASN A 190 -14.05 6.07 -12.88
N VAL A 191 -12.81 6.57 -12.91
CA VAL A 191 -12.50 7.99 -12.70
C VAL A 191 -11.77 8.56 -13.90
N LEU A 192 -10.58 8.04 -14.22
CA LEU A 192 -9.72 8.68 -15.21
C LEU A 192 -10.31 8.65 -16.62
N VAL A 193 -11.17 7.67 -16.95
CA VAL A 193 -11.84 7.63 -18.25
C VAL A 193 -12.59 8.94 -18.54
N TYR A 194 -13.13 9.61 -17.51
CA TYR A 194 -13.82 10.89 -17.63
C TYR A 194 -12.90 12.11 -17.56
N LEU A 195 -11.65 11.96 -17.10
CA LEU A 195 -10.69 13.05 -16.91
C LEU A 195 -9.61 13.10 -18.01
N ASP A 196 -9.38 12.02 -18.74
CA ASP A 196 -8.35 11.89 -19.79
C ASP A 196 -8.80 12.43 -21.17
N TRP A 197 -9.87 13.23 -21.22
CA TRP A 197 -10.45 13.80 -22.45
C TRP A 197 -10.90 12.77 -23.51
N SER A 198 -10.93 11.48 -23.16
CA SER A 198 -11.39 10.40 -24.05
C SER A 198 -12.81 10.68 -24.59
N HIS A 199 -13.66 11.33 -23.78
CA HIS A 199 -14.98 11.80 -24.14
C HIS A 199 -15.12 13.29 -23.78
N PRO A 200 -14.81 14.21 -24.72
CA PRO A 200 -14.67 15.64 -24.44
C PRO A 200 -15.88 16.28 -23.76
N GLN A 201 -17.09 15.82 -24.07
CA GLN A 201 -18.35 16.35 -23.50
C GLN A 201 -18.43 16.13 -21.98
N TYR A 202 -18.07 14.94 -21.49
CA TYR A 202 -18.09 14.64 -20.06
C TYR A 202 -16.95 15.37 -19.32
N SER A 203 -15.74 15.33 -19.87
CA SER A 203 -14.58 16.01 -19.27
C SER A 203 -14.80 17.52 -19.13
N LEU A 204 -15.38 18.15 -20.16
CA LEU A 204 -15.71 19.57 -20.16
C LEU A 204 -16.84 19.89 -19.16
N THR A 205 -17.86 19.04 -19.06
CA THR A 205 -18.92 19.19 -18.05
C THR A 205 -18.36 19.11 -16.63
N ILE A 206 -17.45 18.17 -16.37
CA ILE A 206 -16.76 18.04 -15.07
C ILE A 206 -15.90 19.28 -14.80
N LEU A 207 -15.19 19.81 -15.80
CA LEU A 207 -14.41 21.04 -15.67
C LEU A 207 -15.30 22.23 -15.31
N HIS A 208 -16.43 22.43 -16.00
CA HIS A 208 -17.39 23.48 -15.66
C HIS A 208 -17.96 23.30 -14.26
N ALA A 209 -18.36 22.08 -13.89
CA ALA A 209 -18.83 21.77 -12.55
C ALA A 209 -17.77 22.07 -11.49
N ALA A 210 -16.50 21.78 -11.75
CA ALA A 210 -15.38 22.07 -10.86
C ALA A 210 -15.10 23.58 -10.71
N VAL A 211 -15.22 24.36 -11.78
CA VAL A 211 -15.08 25.82 -11.72
C VAL A 211 -16.24 26.44 -10.92
N ILE A 212 -17.47 26.06 -11.22
CA ILE A 212 -18.66 26.55 -10.52
C ILE A 212 -18.60 26.15 -9.04
N SER A 213 -18.23 24.90 -8.73
CA SER A 213 -18.09 24.45 -7.35
C SER A 213 -16.98 25.17 -6.61
N SER A 214 -15.86 25.50 -7.27
CA SER A 214 -14.76 26.28 -6.67
C SER A 214 -15.21 27.71 -6.30
N ILE A 215 -15.94 28.37 -7.20
CA ILE A 215 -16.52 29.70 -6.93
C ILE A 215 -17.54 29.60 -5.78
N GLY A 216 -18.42 28.60 -5.83
CA GLY A 216 -19.39 28.34 -4.75
C GLY A 216 -18.74 28.10 -3.40
N LEU A 217 -17.66 27.31 -3.37
CA LEU A 217 -16.91 27.01 -2.15
C LEU A 217 -16.17 28.24 -1.61
N ALA A 218 -15.66 29.12 -2.49
CA ALA A 218 -15.03 30.36 -2.06
C ALA A 218 -16.05 31.32 -1.39
N LEU A 219 -17.28 31.38 -1.90
CA LEU A 219 -18.34 32.26 -1.38
C LEU A 219 -19.03 31.69 -0.14
N LEU A 220 -19.38 30.39 -0.16
CA LEU A 220 -20.09 29.71 0.92
C LEU A 220 -19.16 29.13 1.98
N GLY A 221 -17.88 28.91 1.64
CA GLY A 221 -16.90 28.32 2.54
C GLY A 221 -16.79 29.03 3.88
N PRO A 222 -16.73 30.37 3.96
CA PRO A 222 -16.72 31.07 5.24
C PRO A 222 -17.99 30.86 6.08
N LEU A 223 -19.12 30.48 5.47
CA LEU A 223 -20.38 30.19 6.16
C LEU A 223 -20.46 28.74 6.65
N LEU A 224 -19.67 27.84 6.06
CA LEU A 224 -19.66 26.43 6.43
C LEU A 224 -18.90 26.25 7.75
N PRO A 225 -19.50 25.56 8.74
CA PRO A 225 -18.81 25.20 9.97
C PRO A 225 -17.85 24.03 9.69
N TRP A 226 -16.69 24.31 9.06
CA TRP A 226 -15.70 23.31 8.65
C TRP A 226 -15.30 22.32 9.75
N ARG A 227 -15.28 22.79 11.01
CA ARG A 227 -15.03 21.96 12.18
C ARG A 227 -16.02 20.79 12.28
N LEU A 228 -17.32 21.08 12.11
CA LEU A 228 -18.37 20.08 12.16
C LEU A 228 -18.33 19.18 10.92
N VAL A 229 -18.03 19.74 9.74
CA VAL A 229 -17.92 18.96 8.50
C VAL A 229 -16.81 17.90 8.62
N LEU A 230 -15.63 18.29 9.10
CA LEU A 230 -14.50 17.37 9.31
C LEU A 230 -14.79 16.35 10.41
N LEU A 231 -15.42 16.78 11.50
CA LEU A 231 -15.80 15.91 12.62
C LEU A 231 -16.79 14.86 12.15
N ILE A 232 -17.94 15.28 11.63
CA ILE A 232 -19.01 14.38 11.18
C ILE A 232 -18.50 13.50 10.04
N GLY A 233 -17.75 14.06 9.09
CA GLY A 233 -17.23 13.31 7.95
C GLY A 233 -16.31 12.15 8.36
N GLY A 234 -15.33 12.41 9.23
CA GLY A 234 -14.43 11.34 9.66
C GLY A 234 -15.06 10.38 10.68
N GLU A 235 -15.86 10.87 11.64
CA GLU A 235 -16.60 10.00 12.57
C GLU A 235 -17.56 9.07 11.82
N ALA A 236 -18.24 9.58 10.80
CA ALA A 236 -19.10 8.76 9.95
C ALA A 236 -18.32 7.61 9.29
N MET A 237 -17.08 7.83 8.87
CA MET A 237 -16.23 6.77 8.30
C MET A 237 -15.97 5.65 9.32
N PHE A 238 -15.68 5.99 10.58
CA PHE A 238 -15.48 5.00 11.64
C PHE A 238 -16.79 4.26 11.96
N ILE A 239 -17.90 4.99 12.10
CA ILE A 239 -19.21 4.42 12.44
C ILE A 239 -19.72 3.49 11.34
N LEU A 240 -19.61 3.87 10.06
CA LEU A 240 -20.07 3.05 8.94
C LEU A 240 -19.30 1.73 8.82
N ASN A 241 -18.02 1.72 9.22
CA ASN A 241 -17.20 0.51 9.26
C ASN A 241 -17.32 -0.29 10.56
N HIS A 242 -18.10 0.16 11.54
CA HIS A 242 -18.24 -0.54 12.80
C HIS A 242 -18.89 -1.93 12.62
N PRO A 243 -18.42 -3.00 13.28
CA PRO A 243 -18.89 -4.38 13.03
C PRO A 243 -20.41 -4.54 13.21
N TRP A 244 -20.99 -3.84 14.18
CA TRP A 244 -22.44 -3.88 14.39
C TRP A 244 -23.24 -3.19 13.29
N VAL A 245 -22.69 -2.11 12.72
CA VAL A 245 -23.34 -1.36 11.64
C VAL A 245 -23.27 -2.19 10.36
N GLN A 246 -22.11 -2.77 10.05
CA GLN A 246 -21.96 -3.69 8.93
C GLN A 246 -22.89 -4.91 9.03
N LEU A 247 -22.96 -5.54 10.22
CA LEU A 247 -23.89 -6.64 10.47
C LEU A 247 -25.34 -6.21 10.24
N SER A 248 -25.75 -5.06 10.78
CA SER A 248 -27.10 -4.54 10.64
C SER A 248 -27.46 -4.25 9.19
N CYS A 249 -26.55 -3.60 8.44
CA CYS A 249 -26.73 -3.34 7.01
C CYS A 249 -26.84 -4.63 6.20
N ASN A 250 -26.01 -5.64 6.49
CA ASN A 250 -26.05 -6.93 5.81
C ASN A 250 -27.35 -7.68 6.10
N LEU A 251 -27.80 -7.72 7.36
CA LEU A 251 -29.08 -8.35 7.73
C LEU A 251 -30.26 -7.64 7.08
N LEU A 252 -30.24 -6.30 7.06
CA LEU A 252 -31.28 -5.50 6.42
C LEU A 252 -31.29 -5.73 4.90
N HIS A 253 -30.12 -5.79 4.25
CA HIS A 253 -30.01 -6.13 2.84
C HIS A 253 -30.59 -7.53 2.55
N GLN A 254 -30.23 -8.53 3.35
CA GLN A 254 -30.75 -9.89 3.20
C GLN A 254 -32.27 -9.96 3.40
N LEU A 255 -32.81 -9.24 4.38
CA LEU A 255 -34.26 -9.17 4.61
C LEU A 255 -34.97 -8.53 3.43
N ILE A 256 -34.47 -7.40 2.92
CA ILE A 256 -35.01 -6.73 1.73
C ILE A 256 -35.00 -7.67 0.53
N VAL A 257 -33.88 -8.35 0.25
CA VAL A 257 -33.78 -9.30 -0.85
C VAL A 257 -34.78 -10.45 -0.67
N THR A 258 -34.94 -10.97 0.54
CA THR A 258 -35.88 -12.07 0.84
C THR A 258 -37.35 -11.65 0.70
N VAL A 259 -37.69 -10.41 1.08
CA VAL A 259 -39.06 -9.89 0.98
C VAL A 259 -39.42 -9.49 -0.47
N ILE A 260 -38.46 -8.91 -1.21
CA ILE A 260 -38.68 -8.41 -2.58
C ILE A 260 -38.55 -9.52 -3.62
N THR A 261 -37.76 -10.57 -3.37
CA THR A 261 -37.62 -11.71 -4.28
C THR A 261 -38.62 -12.80 -3.87
N PRO A 262 -39.80 -12.91 -4.51
CA PRO A 262 -40.71 -14.00 -4.20
C PRO A 262 -40.03 -15.33 -4.53
N SER A 263 -40.06 -16.26 -3.56
CA SER A 263 -39.53 -17.62 -3.71
C SER A 263 -40.12 -18.29 -4.96
N ARG A 264 -39.34 -18.36 -6.04
CA ARG A 264 -39.75 -18.99 -7.30
C ARG A 264 -39.57 -20.51 -7.27
N SER A 265 -39.93 -21.16 -6.16
CA SER A 265 -39.73 -22.60 -5.93
C SER A 265 -41.03 -23.39 -5.70
N GLY A 266 -42.19 -22.86 -6.13
CA GLY A 266 -43.49 -23.50 -5.90
C GLY A 266 -44.25 -24.01 -7.13
N ILE A 267 -43.73 -23.87 -8.36
CA ILE A 267 -44.44 -24.30 -9.57
C ILE A 267 -43.42 -24.80 -10.59
N VAL A 268 -43.08 -26.09 -10.56
CA VAL A 268 -43.04 -27.03 -11.70
C VAL A 268 -42.73 -28.43 -11.13
N GLU A 269 -43.73 -29.11 -10.59
CA GLU A 269 -43.82 -30.58 -10.62
C GLU A 269 -45.30 -30.95 -10.52
N VAL A 270 -46.01 -30.89 -11.65
CA VAL A 270 -47.02 -31.87 -12.08
C VAL A 270 -47.13 -31.68 -13.60
N TRP A 271 -47.20 -32.82 -14.31
CA TRP A 271 -47.39 -33.06 -15.75
C TRP A 271 -46.15 -33.56 -16.48
#